data_AF-F0GG79-F1
#
_entry.id   AF-F0GG79-F1
#
_cell.length_a   1.000
_cell.length_b   1.000
_cell.length_c   1.000
_cell.angle_alpha   90.00
_cell.angle_beta   90.00
_cell.angle_gamma   90.00
#
_symmetry.space_group_name_H-M   'P 1'
#
loop_
_entity.id
_entity.type
_entity.pdbx_description
1 polymer ?
#
loop_
_entity_poly.entity_id
_entity_poly.type
_entity_poly.pdbx_seq_one_letter_code
_entity_poly.pdbx_strand_id
1 'polypeptide(L)'
;LVEGAGVSKRQGGAFMPGVPDVSRFPARVWTRLHNKYWRRLRPDLLTYAPGGGLALLREALADYLRTSRSVRCTPEQIVITTG
;
A
#
# COMPACT_ATOMS: atom_id res chain seq x y z
N LEU A 1 -31.43 -4.66 -5.66
CA LEU A 1 -30.59 -3.97 -4.65
C LEU A 1 -29.14 -3.73 -5.11
N VAL A 2 -28.57 -4.48 -6.06
CA VAL A 2 -27.18 -4.27 -6.55
C VAL A 2 -27.10 -3.52 -7.90
N GLU A 3 -28.21 -3.38 -8.66
CA GLU A 3 -28.20 -2.67 -9.95
C GLU A 3 -27.84 -1.18 -9.87
N GLY A 4 -28.02 -0.55 -8.71
CA GLY A 4 -27.61 0.85 -8.47
C GLY A 4 -26.19 1.01 -7.92
N ALA A 5 -25.52 -0.07 -7.54
CA ALA A 5 -24.13 -0.05 -7.04
C ALA A 5 -23.11 -0.15 -8.19
N GLY A 6 -23.49 0.31 -9.38
CA GLY A 6 -22.69 0.21 -10.58
C GLY A 6 -21.49 1.13 -10.53
N VAL A 7 -20.30 0.56 -10.36
CA VAL A 7 -19.05 1.26 -10.60
C VAL A 7 -19.11 1.85 -12.02
N SER A 8 -18.80 3.14 -12.18
CA SER A 8 -18.91 3.83 -13.46
C SER A 8 -18.19 3.08 -14.59
N LYS A 9 -18.75 3.08 -15.81
CA LYS A 9 -18.04 2.55 -16.99
C LYS A 9 -16.74 3.31 -17.28
N ARG A 10 -16.61 4.54 -16.77
CA ARG A 10 -15.38 5.34 -16.81
C ARG A 10 -14.68 5.22 -15.46
N GLN A 11 -13.40 4.85 -15.49
CA GLN A 11 -12.55 4.67 -14.29
C GLN A 11 -11.42 5.72 -14.27
N GLY A 12 -11.74 6.97 -14.60
CA GLY A 12 -10.77 8.05 -14.66
C GLY A 12 -11.31 9.32 -15.31
N GLY A 13 -10.57 10.41 -15.14
CA GLY A 13 -10.97 11.76 -15.55
C GLY A 13 -11.48 12.61 -14.37
N ALA A 14 -11.77 13.88 -14.65
CA ALA A 14 -12.21 14.83 -13.62
C ALA A 14 -13.51 14.36 -12.95
N PHE A 15 -13.61 14.59 -11.63
CA PHE A 15 -14.78 14.29 -10.80
C PHE A 15 -15.18 12.81 -10.70
N MET A 16 -14.28 11.88 -11.02
CA MET A 16 -14.50 10.45 -10.80
C MET A 16 -14.15 10.04 -9.36
N PRO A 17 -15.12 9.66 -8.50
CA PRO A 17 -14.85 9.25 -7.12
C PRO A 17 -14.20 7.86 -7.07
N GLY A 18 -13.38 7.64 -6.03
CA GLY A 18 -12.83 6.32 -5.73
C GLY A 18 -11.65 5.86 -6.59
N VAL A 19 -11.28 6.61 -7.64
CA VAL A 19 -10.11 6.31 -8.47
C VAL A 19 -9.06 7.42 -8.31
N PRO A 20 -7.83 7.11 -7.86
CA PRO A 20 -6.75 8.09 -7.81
C PRO A 20 -6.26 8.48 -9.21
N ASP A 21 -5.57 9.62 -9.32
CA ASP A 21 -4.91 10.01 -10.58
C ASP A 21 -3.70 9.09 -10.86
N VAL A 22 -3.93 8.04 -11.64
CA VAL A 22 -2.90 7.07 -12.03
C VAL A 22 -1.81 7.65 -12.92
N SER A 23 -2.04 8.80 -13.58
CA SER A 23 -1.02 9.48 -14.40
C SER A 23 0.12 10.07 -13.54
N ARG A 24 -0.15 10.30 -12.25
CA ARG A 24 0.81 10.82 -11.26
C ARG A 24 1.54 9.71 -10.51
N PHE A 25 1.23 8.43 -10.77
CA PHE A 25 1.92 7.34 -10.11
C PHE A 25 3.42 7.39 -10.44
N PRO A 26 4.32 7.35 -9.44
CA PRO A 26 5.76 7.52 -9.64
C PRO A 26 6.42 6.24 -10.17
N ALA A 27 6.01 5.77 -11.36
CA ALA A 27 6.38 4.49 -11.95
C ALA A 27 7.90 4.27 -11.97
N ARG A 28 8.68 5.27 -12.36
CA ARG A 28 10.16 5.18 -12.41
C ARG A 28 10.78 4.91 -11.03
N VAL A 29 10.29 5.58 -9.98
CA VAL A 29 10.80 5.38 -8.62
C VAL A 29 10.39 4.01 -8.10
N TRP A 30 9.13 3.63 -8.33
CA TRP A 30 8.60 2.34 -7.95
C TRP A 30 9.38 1.17 -8.59
N THR A 31 9.55 1.19 -9.91
CA THR A 31 10.31 0.16 -10.64
C THR A 31 11.76 0.08 -10.16
N ARG A 32 12.41 1.21 -9.88
CA ARG A 32 13.78 1.23 -9.34
C ARG A 32 13.86 0.54 -7.97
N LEU A 33 12.92 0.82 -7.07
CA LEU A 33 12.86 0.21 -5.75
C LEU A 33 12.54 -1.29 -5.87
N HIS A 34 11.53 -1.65 -6.63
CA HIS A 34 11.14 -3.05 -6.87
C HIS A 34 12.34 -3.87 -7.39
N ASN A 35 13.00 -3.41 -8.45
CA ASN A 35 14.17 -4.09 -9.02
C ASN A 35 15.35 -4.19 -8.02
N LYS A 36 15.52 -3.20 -7.14
CA LYS A 36 16.56 -3.25 -6.10
C LYS A 36 16.32 -4.42 -5.15
N TYR A 37 15.09 -4.62 -4.68
CA TYR A 37 14.75 -5.71 -3.76
C TYR A 37 14.73 -7.07 -4.48
N TRP A 38 14.24 -7.12 -5.71
CA TRP A 38 14.22 -8.36 -6.50
C TRP A 38 15.60 -8.91 -6.85
N ARG A 39 16.59 -8.04 -7.11
CA ARG A 39 17.98 -8.48 -7.35
C ARG A 39 18.66 -9.08 -6.12
N ARG A 40 18.15 -8.80 -4.92
CA ARG A 40 18.66 -9.32 -3.64
C ARG A 40 17.54 -10.05 -2.91
N LEU A 41 16.82 -10.87 -3.67
CA LEU A 41 15.66 -11.57 -3.17
C LEU A 41 16.06 -12.47 -2.02
N ARG A 42 15.39 -12.30 -0.89
CA ARG A 42 15.55 -13.18 0.25
C ARG A 42 14.39 -14.18 0.28
N PRO A 43 14.65 -15.49 0.39
CA PRO A 43 13.58 -16.50 0.40
C PRO A 43 12.51 -16.26 1.47
N ASP A 44 12.85 -15.65 2.61
CA ASP A 44 11.90 -15.30 3.66
C ASP A 44 10.84 -14.27 3.24
N LEU A 45 11.06 -13.51 2.16
CA LEU A 45 10.07 -12.60 1.59
C LEU A 45 9.12 -13.29 0.60
N LEU A 46 9.38 -14.56 0.26
CA LEU A 46 8.57 -15.36 -0.66
C LEU A 46 7.68 -16.37 0.07
N THR A 47 7.60 -16.28 1.39
CA THR A 47 6.72 -17.10 2.22
C THR A 47 5.71 -16.23 2.96
N TYR A 48 4.82 -16.85 3.72
CA TYR A 48 3.85 -16.14 4.54
C TYR A 48 4.55 -15.26 5.57
N ALA A 49 4.08 -14.02 5.68
CA ALA A 49 4.55 -13.11 6.71
C ALA A 49 4.05 -13.58 8.10
N PRO A 50 4.80 -13.30 9.18
CA PRO A 50 4.34 -13.49 10.55
C PRO A 50 3.04 -12.74 10.83
N GLY A 51 2.33 -13.12 11.91
CA GLY A 51 1.08 -12.48 12.32
C GLY A 51 1.16 -10.95 12.34
N GLY A 52 0.22 -10.28 11.66
CA GLY A 52 0.19 -8.83 11.48
C GLY A 52 0.91 -8.29 10.24
N GLY A 53 1.71 -9.11 9.55
CA GLY A 53 2.44 -8.74 8.33
C GLY A 53 3.93 -8.44 8.57
N LEU A 54 4.63 -8.04 7.50
CA LEU A 54 6.08 -7.84 7.49
C LEU A 54 6.52 -6.81 8.55
N ALA A 55 7.40 -7.21 9.47
CA ALA A 55 7.84 -6.35 10.59
C ALA A 55 8.46 -5.02 10.13
N LEU A 56 9.36 -5.06 9.15
CA LEU A 56 9.99 -3.86 8.58
C LEU A 56 8.97 -2.87 7.99
N LEU A 57 7.87 -3.38 7.44
CA LEU A 57 6.79 -2.52 6.94
C LEU A 57 6.02 -1.87 8.09
N ARG A 58 5.73 -2.62 9.15
CA ARG A 58 5.04 -2.10 10.35
C ARG A 58 5.86 -1.00 11.03
N GLU A 59 7.18 -1.16 11.14
CA GLU A 59 8.09 -0.13 11.66
C GLU A 59 8.02 1.16 10.82
N ALA A 60 8.23 1.04 9.51
CA ALA A 60 8.17 2.18 8.60
C ALA A 60 6.81 2.90 8.62
N LEU A 61 5.71 2.14 8.77
CA LEU A 61 4.38 2.71 8.88
C LEU A 61 4.14 3.41 10.21
N ALA A 62 4.63 2.89 11.34
CA ALA A 62 4.50 3.56 12.63
C ALA A 62 5.18 4.95 12.61
N ASP A 63 6.39 5.04 12.03
CA ASP A 63 7.10 6.31 11.83
C ASP A 63 6.35 7.26 10.89
N TYR A 64 5.88 6.74 9.76
CA TYR A 64 5.15 7.52 8.78
C TYR A 64 3.84 8.07 9.34
N LEU A 65 3.07 7.25 10.05
CA LEU A 65 1.77 7.63 10.60
C LEU A 65 1.90 8.64 11.75
N ARG A 66 2.95 8.53 12.56
CA ARG A 66 3.32 9.54 13.55
C ARG A 66 3.56 10.90 12.89
N THR A 67 4.31 10.94 11.79
CA THR A 67 4.66 12.20 11.12
C THR A 67 3.52 12.77 10.28
N SER A 68 2.83 11.93 9.51
CA SER A 68 1.81 12.36 8.54
C SER A 68 0.43 12.56 9.14
N ARG A 69 0.12 11.90 10.27
CA ARG A 69 -1.23 11.87 10.86
C ARG A 69 -1.25 12.01 12.38
N SER A 70 -0.09 12.26 13.03
CA SER A 70 0.03 12.35 14.50
C SER A 70 -0.48 11.11 15.24
N VAL A 71 -0.50 9.95 14.57
CA VAL A 71 -0.92 8.70 15.19
C VAL A 71 0.18 8.21 16.13
N ARG A 72 -0.18 7.94 17.39
CA ARG A 72 0.72 7.33 18.37
C ARG A 72 0.44 5.83 18.40
N CYS A 73 1.25 5.05 17.70
CA CYS A 73 1.21 3.60 17.74
C CYS A 73 2.62 3.00 17.77
N THR A 74 2.73 1.77 18.27
CA THR A 74 3.90 0.91 18.10
C THR A 74 3.70 0.00 16.88
N PRO A 75 4.78 -0.54 16.27
CA PRO A 75 4.68 -1.45 15.13
C PRO A 75 3.79 -2.68 15.39
N GLU A 76 3.71 -3.16 16.63
CA GLU A 76 2.91 -4.32 17.06
C GLU A 76 1.41 -4.05 17.00
N GLN A 77 1.01 -2.77 17.02
CA GLN A 77 -0.39 -2.35 16.92
C GLN A 77 -0.86 -2.20 15.46
N ILE A 78 0.00 -2.50 14.47
CA ILE A 78 -0.31 -2.40 13.04
C ILE A 78 -0.54 -3.79 12.46
N VAL A 79 -1.68 -3.97 11.79
CA VAL A 79 -2.00 -5.19 11.03
C VAL A 79 -2.15 -4.83 9.56
N ILE A 80 -1.45 -5.54 8.69
CA ILE A 80 -1.51 -5.38 7.24
C ILE A 80 -2.61 -6.28 6.66
N THR A 81 -3.53 -5.70 5.90
CA THR A 81 -4.62 -6.40 5.20
C THR A 81 -4.61 -6.05 3.71
N THR A 82 -5.45 -6.71 2.90
CA THR A 82 -5.53 -6.53 1.44
C THR A 82 -6.47 -5.41 0.99
N GLY A 83 -6.97 -4.60 1.93
CA GLY A 83 -8.04 -3.62 1.67
C GLY A 83 -9.42 -4.25 1.61
#